data_AF-A0A8B7CQR9-F1
#
_entry.id   AF-A0A8B7CQR9-F1
#
_cell.length_a   1.000
_cell.length_b   1.000
_cell.length_c   1.000
_cell.angle_alpha   90.00
_cell.angle_beta   90.00
_cell.angle_gamma   90.00
#
_symmetry.space_group_name_H-M   'P 1'
#
loop_
_entity.id
_entity.type
_entity.pdbx_description
1 polymer ?
#
loop_
_entity_poly.entity_id
_entity_poly.type
_entity_poly.pdbx_seq_one_letter_code
_entity_poly.pdbx_strand_id
1 'polypeptide(L)'
;MDIRKAGGVDRFSSLPSEILEHILFFTGVRQAVQLSVLSSTWKNLWKSMPDLYLDARDLPPTGDQNWRLFSLARKVLRLRTETVRKLRIVIFMNRYQSIQISPLRWFNYAQWCHADELTLSSLPYPSSSPISRRRILFADEYTGIVNFGKLRSLTIRGIRDSVNAFEPPSDALPLLEKLSMSHCSFEAINISFSRLKVLTLHYCYALGGNFRVATPNLETFDYRESFFPVCELENQPSLVDASIDISLCNQSGDALLQVFRAIQNATSVNLSWSSLEAYYKQQRSFSCLPTFHNAKHVTLVNNGQRNIMLTKDLMQKWPNVETLTIR
;
A
#
# COMPACT_ATOMS: atom_id res chain seq x y z
N MET A 1 52.88 10.48 -34.88
CA MET A 1 52.46 11.15 -33.62
C MET A 1 51.39 10.28 -32.99
N ASP A 2 51.79 9.48 -31.99
CA ASP A 2 50.88 8.68 -31.18
C ASP A 2 50.16 9.58 -30.19
N ILE A 3 48.87 9.80 -30.41
CA ILE A 3 48.00 10.44 -29.41
C ILE A 3 47.65 9.37 -28.38
N ARG A 4 48.51 9.21 -27.37
CA ARG A 4 48.18 8.45 -26.16
C ARG A 4 46.98 9.13 -25.51
N LYS A 5 45.81 8.46 -25.55
CA LYS A 5 44.69 8.76 -24.64
C LYS A 5 45.25 8.76 -23.22
N ALA A 6 45.26 9.91 -22.57
CA ALA A 6 45.41 9.98 -21.12
C ALA A 6 44.16 9.32 -20.50
N GLY A 7 44.23 8.01 -20.29
CA GLY A 7 43.24 7.28 -19.51
C GLY A 7 43.37 7.71 -18.06
N GLY A 8 42.49 8.61 -17.61
CA GLY A 8 42.39 8.95 -16.19
C GLY A 8 42.22 7.67 -15.37
N VAL A 9 43.00 7.55 -14.28
CA VAL A 9 42.92 6.40 -13.37
C VAL A 9 41.49 6.33 -12.82
N ASP A 10 40.82 5.20 -13.06
CA ASP A 10 39.50 4.94 -12.52
C ASP A 10 39.59 4.63 -11.02
N ARG A 11 39.58 5.68 -10.21
CA ARG A 11 39.63 5.60 -8.74
C ARG A 11 38.29 5.15 -8.15
N PHE A 12 37.21 5.15 -8.93
CA PHE A 12 35.89 4.75 -8.46
C PHE A 12 35.74 3.22 -8.43
N SER A 13 36.41 2.48 -9.32
CA SER A 13 36.46 1.02 -9.23
C SER A 13 37.37 0.52 -8.10
N SER A 14 38.26 1.36 -7.56
CA SER A 14 39.10 1.01 -6.40
C SER A 14 38.41 1.17 -5.04
N LEU A 15 37.17 1.65 -5.00
CA LEU A 15 36.40 1.72 -3.76
C LEU A 15 35.96 0.30 -3.31
N PRO A 16 35.96 0.02 -2.00
CA PRO A 16 35.39 -1.22 -1.46
C PRO A 16 33.92 -1.41 -1.87
N SER A 17 33.52 -2.67 -2.06
CA SER A 17 32.15 -3.07 -2.44
C SER A 17 31.09 -2.45 -1.54
N GLU A 18 31.37 -2.33 -0.25
CA GLU A 18 30.44 -1.85 0.77
C GLU A 18 30.15 -0.35 0.58
N ILE A 19 31.17 0.43 0.18
CA ILE A 19 31.01 1.87 -0.09
C ILE A 19 30.23 2.07 -1.39
N LEU A 20 30.53 1.26 -2.41
CA LEU A 20 29.84 1.27 -3.69
C LEU A 20 28.34 0.93 -3.53
N GLU A 21 28.01 -0.09 -2.73
CA GLU A 21 26.64 -0.45 -2.36
C GLU A 21 25.96 0.66 -1.55
N HIS A 22 26.66 1.29 -0.61
CA HIS A 22 26.13 2.39 0.18
C HIS A 22 25.78 3.60 -0.69
N ILE A 23 26.68 4.01 -1.61
CA ILE A 23 26.39 5.09 -2.55
C ILE A 23 25.16 4.74 -3.38
N LEU A 24 25.11 3.52 -3.92
CA LEU A 24 23.99 3.08 -4.75
C LEU A 24 22.67 3.00 -4.01
N PHE A 25 22.67 2.63 -2.73
CA PHE A 25 21.49 2.61 -1.88
C PHE A 25 20.79 3.98 -1.81
N PHE A 26 21.56 5.08 -1.87
CA PHE A 26 21.01 6.44 -1.91
C PHE A 26 20.67 6.93 -3.32
N THR A 27 20.94 6.15 -4.36
CA THR A 27 20.63 6.51 -5.75
C THR A 27 19.42 5.75 -6.28
N GLY A 28 18.47 6.44 -6.92
CA GLY A 28 17.42 5.78 -7.68
C GLY A 28 17.98 5.01 -8.88
N VAL A 29 17.21 4.09 -9.46
CA VAL A 29 17.68 3.24 -10.59
C VAL A 29 18.17 4.08 -11.77
N ARG A 30 17.55 5.25 -12.02
CA ARG A 30 17.98 6.16 -13.07
C ARG A 30 19.40 6.67 -12.82
N GLN A 31 19.67 7.17 -11.62
CA GLN A 31 20.98 7.69 -11.22
C GLN A 31 22.02 6.56 -11.20
N ALA A 32 21.67 5.39 -10.67
CA ALA A 32 22.53 4.20 -10.70
C ALA A 32 22.93 3.80 -12.13
N VAL A 33 21.97 3.83 -13.07
CA VAL A 33 22.25 3.60 -14.50
C VAL A 33 23.10 4.72 -15.09
N GLN A 34 22.92 5.98 -14.70
CA GLN A 34 23.78 7.08 -15.17
C GLN A 34 25.23 6.90 -14.70
N LEU A 35 25.45 6.41 -13.48
CA LEU A 35 26.78 6.13 -12.95
C LEU A 35 27.48 4.98 -13.70
N SER A 36 26.76 4.22 -14.53
CA SER A 36 27.35 3.18 -15.39
C SER A 36 28.39 3.70 -16.39
N VAL A 37 28.43 5.01 -16.66
CA VAL A 37 29.42 5.63 -17.54
C VAL A 37 30.76 5.87 -16.83
N LEU A 38 30.79 5.83 -15.50
CA LEU A 38 31.99 6.12 -14.71
C LEU A 38 33.03 5.01 -14.83
N SER A 39 32.60 3.75 -14.80
CA SER A 39 33.47 2.62 -15.11
C SER A 39 32.74 1.31 -15.42
N SER A 40 33.50 0.29 -15.83
CA SER A 40 33.01 -1.07 -16.05
C SER A 40 32.40 -1.69 -14.78
N THR A 41 32.94 -1.36 -13.60
CA THR A 41 32.40 -1.80 -12.31
C THR A 41 31.00 -1.22 -12.10
N TRP A 42 30.83 0.09 -12.23
CA TRP A 42 29.54 0.76 -12.04
C TRP A 42 28.50 0.36 -13.09
N LYS A 43 28.95 0.02 -14.31
CA LYS A 43 28.07 -0.53 -15.37
C LYS A 43 27.36 -1.81 -14.97
N ASN A 44 27.98 -2.62 -14.11
CA ASN A 44 27.41 -3.88 -13.64
C ASN A 44 26.83 -3.79 -12.23
N LEU A 45 27.32 -2.87 -11.40
CA LEU A 45 26.95 -2.74 -10.00
C LEU A 45 25.44 -2.49 -9.77
N TRP A 46 24.79 -1.69 -10.62
CA TRP A 46 23.34 -1.46 -10.48
C TRP A 46 22.50 -2.72 -10.75
N LYS A 47 23.06 -3.73 -11.44
CA LYS A 47 22.35 -4.97 -11.79
C LYS A 47 22.18 -5.92 -10.60
N SER A 48 22.99 -5.77 -9.56
CA SER A 48 22.92 -6.58 -8.34
C SER A 48 22.17 -5.89 -7.19
N MET A 49 21.78 -4.61 -7.32
CA MET A 49 21.10 -3.88 -6.24
C MET A 49 19.80 -4.56 -5.80
N PRO A 50 19.63 -4.97 -4.53
CA PRO A 50 18.43 -5.68 -4.10
C PRO A 50 17.18 -4.78 -4.09
N ASP A 51 17.34 -3.47 -3.93
CA ASP A 51 16.23 -2.54 -3.86
C ASP A 51 16.16 -1.68 -5.13
N LEU A 52 14.99 -1.63 -5.75
CA LEU A 52 14.74 -0.88 -6.97
C LEU A 52 13.70 0.22 -6.74
N TYR A 53 14.12 1.46 -6.96
CA TYR A 53 13.26 2.63 -6.96
C TYR A 53 13.06 3.16 -8.38
N LEU A 54 11.81 3.13 -8.84
CA LEU A 54 11.39 3.56 -10.18
C LEU A 54 10.31 4.63 -10.04
N ASP A 55 10.64 5.87 -10.40
CA ASP A 55 9.73 7.02 -10.26
C ASP A 55 9.51 7.72 -11.60
N ALA A 56 8.25 7.88 -11.99
CA ALA A 56 7.87 8.60 -13.20
C ALA A 56 8.32 10.06 -13.17
N ARG A 57 8.46 10.68 -11.98
CA ARG A 57 8.98 12.05 -11.81
C ARG A 57 10.43 12.19 -12.24
N ASP A 58 11.21 11.11 -12.19
CA ASP A 58 12.61 11.11 -12.63
C ASP A 58 12.73 11.13 -14.16
N LEU A 59 11.64 10.91 -14.88
CA LEU A 59 11.62 10.94 -16.34
C LEU A 59 11.27 12.34 -16.84
N PRO A 60 11.94 12.83 -17.91
CA PRO A 60 11.56 14.09 -18.56
C PRO A 60 10.06 14.14 -18.86
N PRO A 61 9.37 15.29 -18.70
CA PRO A 61 7.93 15.44 -18.95
C PRO A 61 7.62 15.52 -20.45
N THR A 62 8.18 14.59 -21.22
CA THR A 62 7.98 14.44 -22.66
C THR A 62 7.24 13.14 -22.93
N GLY A 63 6.01 13.25 -23.45
CA GLY A 63 5.12 12.11 -23.67
C GLY A 63 4.55 11.53 -22.37
N ASP A 64 4.14 10.25 -22.43
CA ASP A 64 3.60 9.53 -21.28
C ASP A 64 4.73 9.00 -20.38
N GLN A 65 4.90 9.62 -19.20
CA GLN A 65 5.93 9.24 -18.25
C GLN A 65 5.69 7.84 -17.65
N ASN A 66 4.44 7.43 -17.44
CA ASN A 66 4.12 6.11 -16.91
C ASN A 66 4.52 5.02 -17.91
N TRP A 67 4.23 5.21 -19.19
CA TRP A 67 4.66 4.29 -20.25
C TRP A 67 6.18 4.20 -20.38
N ARG A 68 6.86 5.34 -20.29
CA ARG A 68 8.33 5.36 -20.34
C ARG A 68 8.94 4.67 -19.13
N LEU A 69 8.32 4.83 -17.95
CA LEU A 69 8.69 4.09 -16.75
C LEU A 69 8.47 2.59 -16.96
N PHE A 70 7.35 2.18 -17.56
CA PHE A 70 7.08 0.78 -17.91
C PHE A 70 8.19 0.20 -18.80
N SER A 71 8.54 0.93 -19.86
CA SER A 71 9.60 0.51 -20.78
C SER A 71 10.96 0.40 -20.09
N LEU A 72 11.28 1.35 -19.20
CA LEU A 72 12.50 1.33 -18.41
C LEU A 72 12.52 0.15 -17.43
N ALA A 73 11.44 -0.04 -16.66
CA ALA A 73 11.29 -1.13 -15.70
C ALA A 73 11.51 -2.48 -16.38
N ARG A 74 10.84 -2.72 -17.51
CA ARG A 74 11.00 -3.95 -18.30
C ARG A 74 12.43 -4.18 -18.76
N LYS A 75 13.16 -3.13 -19.19
CA LYS A 75 14.57 -3.25 -19.59
C LYS A 75 15.48 -3.52 -18.40
N VAL A 76 15.29 -2.81 -17.29
CA VAL A 76 16.04 -2.98 -16.04
C VAL A 76 15.90 -4.40 -15.53
N LEU A 77 14.66 -4.91 -15.45
CA LEU A 77 14.39 -6.25 -14.92
C LEU A 77 14.96 -7.36 -15.79
N ARG A 78 14.97 -7.20 -17.12
CA ARG A 78 15.60 -8.16 -18.04
C ARG A 78 17.11 -8.24 -17.96
N LEU A 79 17.76 -7.18 -17.48
CA LEU A 79 19.23 -7.09 -17.42
C LEU A 79 19.80 -7.57 -16.09
N ARG A 80 18.95 -8.06 -15.19
CA ARG A 80 19.31 -8.45 -13.83
C ARG A 80 19.24 -9.96 -13.66
N THR A 81 20.18 -10.48 -12.89
CA THR A 81 20.27 -11.88 -12.48
C THR A 81 19.85 -12.08 -11.03
N GLU A 82 20.04 -11.07 -10.18
CA GLU A 82 19.75 -11.10 -8.75
C GLU A 82 18.28 -10.83 -8.44
N THR A 83 17.78 -11.50 -7.40
CA THR A 83 16.43 -11.28 -6.88
C THR A 83 16.28 -9.86 -6.37
N VAL A 84 15.17 -9.21 -6.73
CA VAL A 84 14.79 -7.92 -6.16
C VAL A 84 14.22 -8.22 -4.79
N ARG A 85 14.66 -7.54 -3.73
CA ARG A 85 14.07 -7.61 -2.40
C ARG A 85 12.89 -6.65 -2.30
N LYS A 86 13.13 -5.38 -2.62
CA LYS A 86 12.13 -4.31 -2.55
C LYS A 86 11.98 -3.63 -3.91
N LEU A 87 10.76 -3.58 -4.43
CA LEU A 87 10.42 -2.81 -5.62
C LEU A 87 9.49 -1.68 -5.24
N ARG A 88 9.88 -0.44 -5.51
CA ARG A 88 9.02 0.73 -5.35
C ARG A 88 8.82 1.41 -6.69
N ILE A 89 7.56 1.52 -7.09
CA ILE A 89 7.11 2.13 -8.34
C ILE A 89 6.23 3.33 -8.00
N VAL A 90 6.57 4.49 -8.56
CA VAL A 90 5.78 5.72 -8.44
C VAL A 90 5.34 6.15 -9.83
N ILE A 91 4.03 6.23 -10.04
CA ILE A 91 3.40 6.65 -11.30
C ILE A 91 2.58 7.93 -11.09
N PHE A 92 2.13 8.54 -12.18
CA PHE A 92 1.15 9.63 -12.14
C PHE A 92 -0.28 9.13 -12.37
N MET A 93 -1.23 9.79 -11.72
CA MET A 93 -2.65 9.69 -11.94
C MET A 93 -2.99 10.14 -13.34
N ASN A 94 -3.77 9.33 -14.02
CA ASN A 94 -4.20 9.66 -15.36
C ASN A 94 -5.42 10.58 -15.30
N ARG A 95 -5.31 11.84 -15.74
CA ARG A 95 -6.48 12.73 -15.75
C ARG A 95 -7.48 12.40 -16.87
N TYR A 96 -7.08 11.74 -17.97
CA TYR A 96 -7.94 11.61 -19.16
C TYR A 96 -7.71 10.41 -20.10
N GLN A 97 -6.86 9.42 -19.82
CA GLN A 97 -6.82 8.25 -20.73
C GLN A 97 -7.93 7.26 -20.39
N SER A 98 -8.78 7.01 -21.39
CA SER A 98 -9.65 5.84 -21.56
C SER A 98 -8.85 4.52 -21.69
N ILE A 99 -7.70 4.42 -21.03
CA ILE A 99 -6.86 3.22 -21.00
C ILE A 99 -6.91 2.75 -19.57
N GLN A 100 -7.68 1.69 -19.36
CA GLN A 100 -7.60 0.89 -18.15
C GLN A 100 -6.16 0.39 -18.03
N ILE A 101 -5.35 1.07 -17.22
CA ILE A 101 -4.27 0.37 -16.55
C ILE A 101 -5.00 -0.49 -15.53
N SER A 102 -5.52 -1.63 -15.99
CA SER A 102 -6.13 -2.62 -15.12
C SER A 102 -5.18 -2.82 -13.94
N PRO A 103 -5.66 -2.94 -12.70
CA PRO A 103 -4.81 -3.22 -11.57
C PRO A 103 -3.94 -4.47 -11.82
N LEU A 104 -4.43 -5.39 -12.66
CA LEU A 104 -3.72 -6.57 -13.16
C LEU A 104 -2.43 -6.24 -13.95
N ARG A 105 -2.32 -5.08 -14.59
CA ARG A 105 -1.11 -4.70 -15.33
C ARG A 105 0.05 -4.27 -14.42
N TRP A 106 -0.21 -3.78 -13.21
CA TRP A 106 0.89 -3.54 -12.27
C TRP A 106 1.32 -4.79 -11.51
N PHE A 107 0.38 -5.70 -11.29
CA PHE A 107 0.66 -7.08 -10.97
C PHE A 107 1.68 -7.66 -11.99
N ASN A 108 1.57 -7.40 -13.30
CA ASN A 108 2.62 -7.84 -14.24
C ASN A 108 4.04 -7.30 -13.96
N TYR A 109 4.22 -6.11 -13.36
CA TYR A 109 5.56 -5.62 -12.98
C TYR A 109 6.19 -6.48 -11.89
N ALA A 110 5.37 -6.86 -10.90
CA ALA A 110 5.81 -7.63 -9.76
C ALA A 110 5.92 -9.12 -10.06
N GLN A 111 5.39 -9.62 -11.18
CA GLN A 111 5.58 -11.02 -11.58
C GLN A 111 7.02 -11.26 -12.05
N TRP A 112 7.62 -10.26 -12.73
CA TRP A 112 9.00 -10.35 -13.22
C TRP A 112 10.03 -10.02 -12.15
N CYS A 113 9.59 -9.39 -11.07
CA CYS A 113 10.42 -9.16 -9.91
C CYS A 113 10.05 -10.27 -8.93
N HIS A 114 10.93 -11.23 -8.67
CA HIS A 114 10.77 -12.15 -7.55
C HIS A 114 10.92 -11.40 -6.21
N ALA A 115 10.12 -10.35 -6.01
CA ALA A 115 10.21 -9.38 -4.95
C ALA A 115 9.47 -9.84 -3.71
N ASP A 116 10.12 -9.64 -2.57
CA ASP A 116 9.52 -9.89 -1.26
C ASP A 116 8.59 -8.74 -0.86
N GLU A 117 8.93 -7.51 -1.28
CA GLU A 117 8.15 -6.30 -1.00
C GLU A 117 7.88 -5.47 -2.26
N LEU A 118 6.62 -5.10 -2.47
CA LEU A 118 6.17 -4.22 -3.54
C LEU A 118 5.47 -2.99 -2.97
N THR A 119 5.93 -1.80 -3.37
CA THR A 119 5.24 -0.54 -3.12
C THR A 119 4.85 0.11 -4.44
N LEU A 120 3.56 0.30 -4.65
CA LEU A 120 3.02 1.05 -5.77
C LEU A 120 2.36 2.32 -5.27
N SER A 121 2.75 3.46 -5.82
CA SER A 121 2.18 4.76 -5.47
C SER A 121 1.79 5.51 -6.73
N SER A 122 0.63 6.16 -6.71
CA SER A 122 0.19 7.02 -7.78
C SER A 122 0.01 8.46 -7.28
N LEU A 123 0.63 9.40 -7.98
CA LEU A 123 0.67 10.82 -7.64
C LEU A 123 -0.26 11.64 -8.53
N PRO A 124 -0.88 12.73 -8.06
CA PRO A 124 -1.63 13.62 -8.94
C PRO A 124 -0.78 14.11 -10.12
N TYR A 125 -1.35 14.17 -11.33
CA TYR A 125 -0.65 14.70 -12.50
C TYR A 125 -0.31 16.18 -12.29
N PRO A 126 0.93 16.64 -12.54
CA PRO A 126 1.29 18.04 -12.42
C PRO A 126 0.41 18.89 -13.34
N SER A 127 -0.14 19.99 -12.83
CA SER A 127 -1.03 20.87 -13.59
C SER A 127 -0.40 21.45 -14.87
N SER A 128 0.92 21.50 -14.93
CA SER A 128 1.74 22.14 -15.97
C SER A 128 2.29 21.20 -17.05
N SER A 129 2.07 19.88 -16.98
CA SER A 129 2.66 18.95 -17.94
C SER A 129 1.78 18.78 -19.20
N PRO A 130 2.37 18.77 -20.41
CA PRO A 130 1.60 18.70 -21.65
C PRO A 130 0.78 17.40 -21.72
N ILE A 131 -0.53 17.55 -21.95
CA ILE A 131 -1.48 16.44 -22.07
C ILE A 131 -1.22 15.74 -23.40
N SER A 132 -0.61 14.55 -23.36
CA SER A 132 -0.48 13.73 -24.56
C SER A 132 -1.85 13.11 -24.90
N ARG A 133 -2.55 13.68 -25.89
CA ARG A 133 -3.88 13.21 -26.37
C ARG A 133 -3.85 11.91 -27.18
N ARG A 134 -2.75 11.15 -27.16
CA ARG A 134 -2.71 9.86 -27.88
C ARG A 134 -3.48 8.81 -27.09
N ARG A 135 -4.68 8.45 -27.60
CA ARG A 135 -5.33 7.18 -27.29
C ARG A 135 -4.43 6.06 -27.77
N ILE A 136 -3.73 5.39 -26.87
CA ILE A 136 -3.07 4.13 -27.19
C ILE A 136 -4.03 3.00 -26.82
N LEU A 137 -4.77 2.50 -27.81
CA LEU A 137 -5.54 1.27 -27.67
C LEU A 137 -4.53 0.13 -27.54
N PHE A 138 -4.35 -0.40 -26.34
CA PHE A 138 -3.56 -1.60 -26.12
C PHE A 138 -4.50 -2.79 -25.99
N ALA A 139 -4.75 -3.44 -27.12
CA ALA A 139 -5.11 -4.85 -27.18
C ALA A 139 -3.86 -5.66 -26.78
N ASP A 140 -3.66 -5.81 -25.49
CA ASP A 140 -2.94 -6.96 -24.94
C ASP A 140 -3.91 -7.53 -23.91
N GLU A 141 -4.79 -8.40 -24.42
CA GLU A 141 -5.52 -9.37 -23.61
C GLU A 141 -4.47 -10.32 -23.04
N TYR A 142 -4.20 -10.21 -21.75
CA TYR A 142 -3.45 -11.23 -21.03
C TYR A 142 -4.37 -11.82 -19.96
N THR A 143 -4.76 -13.05 -20.21
CA THR A 143 -5.60 -13.94 -19.40
C THR A 143 -4.78 -14.90 -18.54
N GLY A 144 -3.52 -14.56 -18.24
CA GLY A 144 -2.63 -15.42 -17.47
C GLY A 144 -2.86 -15.28 -15.97
N ILE A 145 -3.13 -16.39 -15.28
CA ILE A 145 -3.09 -16.51 -13.83
C ILE A 145 -1.72 -16.00 -13.35
N VAL A 146 -1.71 -14.87 -12.66
CA VAL A 146 -0.47 -14.21 -12.24
C VAL A 146 -0.05 -14.78 -10.89
N ASN A 147 1.04 -15.56 -10.85
CA ASN A 147 1.57 -16.11 -9.61
C ASN A 147 2.72 -15.24 -9.07
N PHE A 148 2.50 -14.59 -7.93
CA PHE A 148 3.45 -13.78 -7.16
C PHE A 148 4.10 -14.60 -6.05
N GLY A 149 4.54 -15.82 -6.34
CA GLY A 149 4.87 -16.85 -5.36
C GLY A 149 5.91 -16.52 -4.28
N LYS A 150 6.50 -15.31 -4.25
CA LYS A 150 7.40 -14.84 -3.18
C LYS A 150 6.95 -13.55 -2.48
N LEU A 151 5.92 -12.86 -2.95
CA LEU A 151 5.54 -11.55 -2.40
C LEU A 151 4.97 -11.71 -0.99
N ARG A 152 5.62 -11.09 -0.01
CA ARG A 152 5.24 -11.11 1.41
C ARG A 152 4.57 -9.82 1.85
N SER A 153 4.92 -8.70 1.21
CA SER A 153 4.41 -7.37 1.56
C SER A 153 3.99 -6.58 0.32
N LEU A 154 2.75 -6.09 0.32
CA LEU A 154 2.18 -5.27 -0.74
C LEU A 154 1.69 -3.94 -0.15
N THR A 155 2.19 -2.83 -0.69
CA THR A 155 1.74 -1.48 -0.35
C THR A 155 1.21 -0.77 -1.59
N ILE A 156 -0.01 -0.26 -1.52
CA ILE A 156 -0.71 0.42 -2.60
C ILE A 156 -1.13 1.80 -2.11
N ARG A 157 -0.75 2.87 -2.84
CA ARG A 157 -1.07 4.24 -2.43
C ARG A 157 -1.65 5.07 -3.57
N GLY A 158 -2.76 5.73 -3.28
CA GLY A 158 -3.40 6.70 -4.14
C GLY A 158 -4.26 6.10 -5.25
N ILE A 159 -4.11 4.82 -5.61
CA ILE A 159 -4.68 4.25 -6.86
C ILE A 159 -6.18 4.46 -6.99
N ARG A 160 -6.61 4.93 -8.17
CA ARG A 160 -8.02 5.08 -8.50
C ARG A 160 -8.39 4.35 -9.78
N ASP A 161 -9.28 3.38 -9.66
CA ASP A 161 -9.87 2.65 -10.76
C ASP A 161 -11.38 2.50 -10.51
N SER A 162 -12.19 3.28 -11.22
CA SER A 162 -13.63 3.24 -11.00
C SER A 162 -14.35 2.10 -11.70
N VAL A 163 -13.62 1.27 -12.46
CA VAL A 163 -14.20 0.26 -13.35
C VAL A 163 -13.85 -1.15 -12.91
N ASN A 164 -12.72 -1.35 -12.25
CA ASN A 164 -12.29 -2.67 -11.82
C ASN A 164 -12.40 -2.83 -10.30
N ALA A 165 -12.81 -4.03 -9.88
CA ALA A 165 -12.68 -4.46 -8.50
C ALA A 165 -11.21 -4.74 -8.14
N PHE A 166 -10.84 -4.43 -6.89
CA PHE A 166 -9.66 -4.99 -6.26
C PHE A 166 -10.01 -6.36 -5.70
N GLU A 167 -9.85 -7.38 -6.54
CA GLU A 167 -10.04 -8.78 -6.18
C GLU A 167 -8.86 -9.60 -6.75
N PRO A 168 -7.69 -9.54 -6.10
CA PRO A 168 -6.58 -10.40 -6.47
C PRO A 168 -6.96 -11.86 -6.21
N PRO A 169 -6.69 -12.79 -7.15
CA PRO A 169 -6.93 -14.21 -6.91
C PRO A 169 -6.15 -14.66 -5.66
N SER A 170 -6.76 -15.43 -4.76
CA SER A 170 -6.05 -15.94 -3.58
C SER A 170 -4.81 -16.77 -3.96
N ASP A 171 -4.86 -17.45 -5.11
CA ASP A 171 -3.74 -18.20 -5.70
C ASP A 171 -2.64 -17.31 -6.28
N ALA A 172 -2.93 -16.03 -6.54
CA ALA A 172 -1.96 -15.10 -7.08
C ALA A 172 -0.93 -14.69 -6.03
N LEU A 173 -1.33 -14.55 -4.76
CA LEU A 173 -0.50 -14.01 -3.68
C LEU A 173 -0.43 -14.99 -2.49
N PRO A 174 0.04 -16.24 -2.70
CA PRO A 174 -0.11 -17.32 -1.72
C PRO A 174 0.73 -17.12 -0.44
N LEU A 175 1.73 -16.23 -0.46
CA LEU A 175 2.65 -15.96 0.65
C LEU A 175 2.49 -14.56 1.26
N LEU A 176 1.44 -13.82 0.91
CA LEU A 176 1.26 -12.45 1.36
C LEU A 176 0.93 -12.40 2.86
N GLU A 177 1.82 -11.77 3.63
CA GLU A 177 1.69 -11.60 5.08
C GLU A 177 1.27 -10.17 5.45
N LYS A 178 1.58 -9.17 4.62
CA LYS A 178 1.30 -7.76 4.88
C LYS A 178 0.67 -7.07 3.67
N LEU A 179 -0.45 -6.38 3.90
CA LEU A 179 -1.14 -5.56 2.91
C LEU A 179 -1.41 -4.19 3.48
N SER A 180 -0.98 -3.14 2.78
CA SER A 180 -1.27 -1.76 3.12
C SER A 180 -1.86 -1.04 1.93
N MET A 181 -3.05 -0.46 2.09
CA MET A 181 -3.71 0.36 1.10
C MET A 181 -4.00 1.74 1.70
N SER A 182 -3.64 2.81 0.99
CA SER A 182 -3.92 4.17 1.43
C SER A 182 -4.45 5.03 0.29
N HIS A 183 -5.52 5.81 0.51
CA HIS A 183 -6.12 6.70 -0.49
C HIS A 183 -6.48 5.99 -1.80
N CYS A 184 -6.98 4.76 -1.72
CA CYS A 184 -7.27 3.92 -2.89
C CYS A 184 -8.78 3.80 -3.18
N SER A 185 -9.11 3.51 -4.43
CA SER A 185 -10.45 3.62 -5.00
C SER A 185 -10.68 2.55 -6.04
N PHE A 186 -11.71 1.73 -5.83
CA PHE A 186 -12.08 0.64 -6.74
C PHE A 186 -13.60 0.57 -6.95
N GLU A 187 -14.06 -0.18 -7.95
CA GLU A 187 -15.48 -0.53 -8.05
C GLU A 187 -15.92 -1.34 -6.83
N ALA A 188 -15.20 -2.41 -6.52
CA ALA A 188 -15.34 -3.21 -5.30
C ALA A 188 -13.97 -3.50 -4.69
N ILE A 189 -13.91 -3.76 -3.39
CA ILE A 189 -12.69 -4.18 -2.69
C ILE A 189 -13.01 -5.49 -1.98
N ASN A 190 -12.41 -6.59 -2.43
CA ASN A 190 -12.54 -7.90 -1.80
C ASN A 190 -11.16 -8.43 -1.40
N ILE A 191 -10.91 -8.49 -0.10
CA ILE A 191 -9.62 -8.92 0.45
C ILE A 191 -9.81 -10.29 1.10
N SER A 192 -9.38 -11.35 0.41
CA SER A 192 -9.39 -12.71 0.94
C SER A 192 -8.03 -13.38 0.78
N PHE A 193 -7.26 -13.34 1.87
CA PHE A 193 -5.91 -13.89 1.96
C PHE A 193 -5.78 -14.75 3.21
N SER A 194 -5.44 -16.02 3.02
CA SER A 194 -5.36 -16.98 4.12
C SER A 194 -4.13 -16.79 5.03
N ARG A 195 -3.04 -16.21 4.53
CA ARG A 195 -1.79 -15.99 5.29
C ARG A 195 -1.58 -14.55 5.77
N LEU A 196 -2.52 -13.66 5.48
CA LEU A 196 -2.38 -12.25 5.81
C LEU A 196 -2.42 -12.05 7.32
N LYS A 197 -1.37 -11.45 7.86
CA LYS A 197 -1.20 -11.16 9.30
C LYS A 197 -1.41 -9.68 9.59
N VAL A 198 -0.98 -8.79 8.69
CA VAL A 198 -1.08 -7.34 8.89
C VAL A 198 -1.87 -6.72 7.75
N LEU A 199 -2.93 -6.02 8.11
CA LEU A 199 -3.77 -5.28 7.17
C LEU A 199 -3.88 -3.83 7.61
N THR A 200 -3.54 -2.92 6.70
CA THR A 200 -3.68 -1.49 6.89
C THR A 200 -4.51 -0.90 5.77
N LEU A 201 -5.60 -0.22 6.11
CA LEU A 201 -6.57 0.34 5.18
C LEU A 201 -6.87 1.78 5.58
N HIS A 202 -6.34 2.75 4.85
CA HIS A 202 -6.49 4.17 5.16
C HIS A 202 -7.18 4.92 4.02
N TYR A 203 -8.37 5.48 4.25
CA TYR A 203 -9.11 6.27 3.27
C TYR A 203 -9.33 5.50 1.94
N CYS A 204 -9.84 4.28 2.05
CA CYS A 204 -10.05 3.37 0.93
C CYS A 204 -11.54 3.23 0.63
N TYR A 205 -11.92 3.34 -0.64
CA TYR A 205 -13.34 3.38 -1.02
C TYR A 205 -13.70 2.43 -2.16
N ALA A 206 -14.83 1.73 -1.99
CA ALA A 206 -15.50 0.92 -3.00
C ALA A 206 -16.69 1.70 -3.56
N LEU A 207 -16.62 2.10 -4.83
CA LEU A 207 -17.63 2.94 -5.48
C LEU A 207 -18.96 2.20 -5.69
N GLY A 208 -18.89 0.89 -5.95
CA GLY A 208 -20.04 -0.02 -6.06
C GLY A 208 -20.56 -0.52 -4.72
N GLY A 209 -20.01 -0.05 -3.58
CA GLY A 209 -20.48 -0.39 -2.23
C GLY A 209 -19.97 -1.72 -1.66
N ASN A 210 -19.43 -2.62 -2.50
CA ASN A 210 -18.89 -3.89 -2.04
C ASN A 210 -17.47 -3.72 -1.48
N PHE A 211 -17.35 -3.69 -0.15
CA PHE A 211 -16.06 -3.66 0.55
C PHE A 211 -16.03 -4.78 1.60
N ARG A 212 -15.33 -5.88 1.30
CA ARG A 212 -15.24 -7.08 2.15
C ARG A 212 -13.81 -7.43 2.52
N VAL A 213 -13.64 -7.86 3.77
CA VAL A 213 -12.36 -8.35 4.30
C VAL A 213 -12.61 -9.69 5.01
N ALA A 214 -12.09 -10.76 4.39
CA ALA A 214 -12.24 -12.15 4.82
C ALA A 214 -10.86 -12.82 4.95
N THR A 215 -10.15 -12.52 6.05
CA THR A 215 -8.76 -12.96 6.28
C THR A 215 -8.63 -13.64 7.66
N PRO A 216 -8.76 -14.97 7.77
CA PRO A 216 -8.96 -15.64 9.07
C PRO A 216 -7.79 -15.56 10.06
N ASN A 217 -6.58 -15.26 9.59
CA ASN A 217 -5.35 -15.27 10.39
C ASN A 217 -4.77 -13.87 10.64
N LEU A 218 -5.63 -12.84 10.63
CA LEU A 218 -5.20 -11.46 10.83
C LEU A 218 -4.78 -11.22 12.28
N GLU A 219 -3.56 -10.74 12.49
CA GLU A 219 -2.97 -10.42 13.80
C GLU A 219 -3.03 -8.92 14.10
N THR A 220 -2.89 -8.08 13.07
CA THR A 220 -2.93 -6.61 13.17
C THR A 220 -3.86 -6.01 12.13
N PHE A 221 -4.78 -5.17 12.58
CA PHE A 221 -5.71 -4.45 11.72
C PHE A 221 -5.68 -2.95 12.03
N ASP A 222 -5.30 -2.11 11.06
CA ASP A 222 -5.37 -0.65 11.17
C ASP A 222 -6.27 -0.08 10.07
N TYR A 223 -7.42 0.45 10.48
CA TYR A 223 -8.46 0.93 9.59
C TYR A 223 -8.81 2.38 9.89
N ARG A 224 -8.73 3.22 8.87
CA ARG A 224 -9.05 4.65 8.95
C ARG A 224 -9.96 5.07 7.82
N GLU A 225 -11.05 5.76 8.12
CA GLU A 225 -12.03 6.19 7.12
C GLU A 225 -12.75 7.49 7.55
N SER A 226 -13.16 8.32 6.59
CA SER A 226 -13.78 9.62 6.90
C SER A 226 -15.05 9.97 6.11
N PHE A 227 -15.37 9.25 5.04
CA PHE A 227 -16.46 9.65 4.14
C PHE A 227 -17.29 8.50 3.59
N PHE A 228 -16.75 7.29 3.50
CA PHE A 228 -17.34 6.19 2.74
C PHE A 228 -17.92 5.07 3.62
N PRO A 229 -18.73 4.16 3.02
CA PRO A 229 -19.24 2.98 3.72
C PRO A 229 -18.12 2.19 4.37
N VAL A 230 -18.39 1.74 5.59
CA VAL A 230 -17.45 0.94 6.38
C VAL A 230 -17.31 -0.45 5.76
N CYS A 231 -16.10 -1.02 5.78
CA CYS A 231 -15.87 -2.37 5.27
C CYS A 231 -16.63 -3.44 6.08
N GLU A 232 -17.16 -4.44 5.38
CA GLU A 232 -17.66 -5.68 5.98
C GLU A 232 -16.45 -6.52 6.40
N LEU A 233 -16.13 -6.47 7.70
CA LEU A 233 -15.06 -7.25 8.30
C LEU A 233 -15.64 -8.52 8.92
N GLU A 234 -15.21 -9.68 8.43
CA GLU A 234 -15.57 -10.95 9.05
C GLU A 234 -14.92 -11.10 10.42
N ASN A 235 -15.45 -11.99 11.27
CA ASN A 235 -14.93 -12.21 12.62
C ASN A 235 -13.43 -12.59 12.59
N GLN A 236 -12.61 -11.88 13.37
CA GLN A 236 -11.15 -12.05 13.41
C GLN A 236 -10.73 -12.73 14.73
N PRO A 237 -10.66 -14.07 14.79
CA PRO A 237 -10.34 -14.77 16.03
C PRO A 237 -8.88 -14.58 16.46
N SER A 238 -7.98 -14.37 15.50
CA SER A 238 -6.52 -14.30 15.72
C SER A 238 -6.00 -12.88 15.97
N LEU A 239 -6.90 -11.89 16.04
CA LEU A 239 -6.54 -10.48 16.11
C LEU A 239 -5.91 -10.14 17.47
N VAL A 240 -4.73 -9.52 17.45
CA VAL A 240 -3.99 -9.10 18.65
C VAL A 240 -4.10 -7.58 18.81
N ASP A 241 -3.86 -6.86 17.71
CA ASP A 241 -3.83 -5.39 17.64
C ASP A 241 -4.88 -4.87 16.65
N ALA A 242 -5.76 -4.00 17.13
CA ALA A 242 -6.77 -3.33 16.32
C ALA A 242 -6.67 -1.81 16.48
N SER A 243 -6.63 -1.06 15.38
CA SER A 243 -6.63 0.40 15.36
C SER A 243 -7.74 0.89 14.44
N ILE A 244 -8.74 1.57 15.00
CA ILE A 244 -9.93 2.04 14.27
C ILE A 244 -10.08 3.56 14.43
N ASP A 245 -9.95 4.28 13.31
CA ASP A 245 -10.14 5.73 13.22
C ASP A 245 -11.14 6.07 12.10
N ILE A 246 -12.41 5.99 12.43
CA ILE A 246 -13.52 6.29 11.54
C ILE A 246 -14.18 7.60 11.99
N SER A 247 -14.24 8.60 11.12
CA SER A 247 -14.99 9.84 11.32
C SER A 247 -16.24 9.82 10.44
N LEU A 248 -17.39 9.40 10.97
CA LEU A 248 -18.60 9.30 10.15
C LEU A 248 -19.30 10.64 9.98
N CYS A 249 -19.48 11.05 8.73
CA CYS A 249 -20.36 12.17 8.41
C CYS A 249 -21.80 11.72 8.11
N ASN A 250 -22.08 10.50 7.60
CA ASN A 250 -23.43 10.12 7.10
C ASN A 250 -23.73 8.59 6.92
N GLN A 251 -23.07 7.65 7.63
CA GLN A 251 -23.25 6.18 7.42
C GLN A 251 -24.17 5.51 8.45
N SER A 252 -24.61 4.26 8.20
CA SER A 252 -25.43 3.47 9.15
C SER A 252 -24.61 2.97 10.34
N GLY A 253 -25.19 3.04 11.55
CA GLY A 253 -24.52 2.59 12.78
C GLY A 253 -24.26 1.08 12.83
N ASP A 254 -24.97 0.33 12.00
CA ASP A 254 -24.83 -1.13 11.90
C ASP A 254 -23.47 -1.54 11.32
N ALA A 255 -22.94 -0.77 10.36
CA ALA A 255 -21.65 -1.08 9.75
C ALA A 255 -20.48 -0.84 10.71
N LEU A 256 -20.54 0.23 11.52
CA LEU A 256 -19.60 0.41 12.64
C LEU A 256 -19.69 -0.72 13.65
N LEU A 257 -20.93 -1.14 13.98
CA LEU A 257 -21.15 -2.20 14.94
C LEU A 257 -20.56 -3.54 14.45
N GLN A 258 -20.65 -3.83 13.16
CA GLN A 258 -20.01 -5.01 12.56
C GLN A 258 -18.48 -4.96 12.74
N VAL A 259 -17.83 -3.82 12.46
CA VAL A 259 -16.37 -3.69 12.67
C VAL A 259 -16.00 -3.86 14.14
N PHE A 260 -16.72 -3.22 15.07
CA PHE A 260 -16.45 -3.37 16.50
C PHE A 260 -16.63 -4.83 16.96
N ARG A 261 -17.63 -5.54 16.43
CA ARG A 261 -17.82 -6.98 16.73
C ARG A 261 -16.67 -7.82 16.18
N ALA A 262 -16.18 -7.51 14.99
CA ALA A 262 -15.09 -8.26 14.37
C ALA A 262 -13.76 -8.11 15.11
N ILE A 263 -13.53 -6.98 15.79
CA ILE A 263 -12.30 -6.72 16.57
C ILE A 263 -12.42 -7.05 18.06
N GLN A 264 -13.55 -7.60 18.52
CA GLN A 264 -13.85 -7.81 19.95
C GLN A 264 -12.84 -8.70 20.70
N ASN A 265 -12.12 -9.56 19.96
CA ASN A 265 -11.15 -10.50 20.52
C ASN A 265 -9.75 -9.92 20.71
N ALA A 266 -9.50 -8.70 20.20
CA ALA A 266 -8.18 -8.06 20.25
C ALA A 266 -7.73 -7.75 21.68
N THR A 267 -6.43 -7.90 21.92
CA THR A 267 -5.79 -7.62 23.21
C THR A 267 -5.37 -6.16 23.37
N SER A 268 -5.06 -5.52 22.24
CA SER A 268 -4.62 -4.14 22.13
C SER A 268 -5.57 -3.44 21.17
N VAL A 269 -6.32 -2.47 21.68
CA VAL A 269 -7.41 -1.80 20.95
C VAL A 269 -7.17 -0.30 20.99
N ASN A 270 -6.98 0.29 19.81
CA ASN A 270 -6.85 1.72 19.61
C ASN A 270 -8.10 2.24 18.90
N LEU A 271 -8.83 3.15 19.54
CA LEU A 271 -10.05 3.74 18.99
C LEU A 271 -9.91 5.26 18.95
N SER A 272 -10.32 5.87 17.85
CA SER A 272 -10.45 7.33 17.81
C SER A 272 -11.70 7.82 18.54
N TRP A 273 -11.62 9.02 19.12
CA TRP A 273 -12.78 9.69 19.71
C TRP A 273 -13.89 9.94 18.68
N SER A 274 -13.50 10.26 17.44
CA SER A 274 -14.38 10.43 16.30
C SER A 274 -15.25 9.20 16.03
N SER A 275 -14.69 7.99 16.21
CA SER A 275 -15.43 6.74 16.01
C SER A 275 -16.47 6.49 17.08
N LEU A 276 -16.11 6.76 18.34
CA LEU A 276 -17.04 6.63 19.47
C LEU A 276 -18.13 7.68 19.41
N GLU A 277 -17.81 8.91 19.01
CA GLU A 277 -18.78 9.99 18.81
C GLU A 277 -19.75 9.69 17.67
N ALA A 278 -19.21 9.21 16.54
CA ALA A 278 -20.01 8.76 15.41
C ALA A 278 -21.01 7.67 15.82
N TYR A 279 -20.54 6.66 16.56
CA TYR A 279 -21.39 5.60 17.09
C TYR A 279 -22.47 6.14 18.04
N TYR A 280 -22.08 6.96 19.01
CA TYR A 280 -23.00 7.51 20.01
C TYR A 280 -24.05 8.45 19.39
N LYS A 281 -23.67 9.30 18.44
CA LYS A 281 -24.61 10.18 17.73
C LYS A 281 -25.73 9.40 17.04
N GLN A 282 -25.41 8.21 16.52
CA GLN A 282 -26.35 7.39 15.78
C GLN A 282 -27.20 6.51 16.69
N GLN A 283 -26.59 5.80 17.63
CA GLN A 283 -27.28 4.84 18.49
C GLN A 283 -27.86 5.48 19.77
N ARG A 284 -27.44 6.71 20.10
CA ARG A 284 -27.77 7.44 21.35
C ARG A 284 -27.43 6.68 22.64
N SER A 285 -26.66 5.61 22.56
CA SER A 285 -26.27 4.75 23.68
C SER A 285 -25.06 3.90 23.31
N PHE A 286 -24.30 3.45 24.31
CA PHE A 286 -23.25 2.43 24.16
C PHE A 286 -23.73 1.01 24.46
N SER A 287 -25.03 0.80 24.73
CA SER A 287 -25.58 -0.50 25.13
C SER A 287 -25.24 -1.62 24.15
N CYS A 288 -25.39 -1.35 22.86
CA CYS A 288 -25.14 -2.30 21.77
C CYS A 288 -23.66 -2.47 21.40
N LEU A 289 -22.74 -1.69 21.98
CA LEU A 289 -21.31 -1.84 21.73
C LEU A 289 -20.83 -3.19 22.28
N PRO A 290 -20.05 -3.99 21.56
CA PRO A 290 -19.50 -5.23 22.09
C PRO A 290 -18.60 -4.95 23.29
N THR A 291 -18.55 -5.91 24.20
CA THR A 291 -17.64 -5.88 25.34
C THR A 291 -16.32 -6.53 24.92
N PHE A 292 -15.21 -5.82 25.11
CA PHE A 292 -13.88 -6.29 24.74
C PHE A 292 -13.25 -7.01 25.93
N HIS A 293 -13.66 -8.27 26.14
CA HIS A 293 -13.20 -9.06 27.29
C HIS A 293 -11.70 -9.35 27.28
N ASN A 294 -11.08 -9.43 26.10
CA ASN A 294 -9.66 -9.73 25.95
C ASN A 294 -8.77 -8.48 25.95
N ALA A 295 -9.35 -7.29 25.89
CA ALA A 295 -8.59 -6.05 25.79
C ALA A 295 -7.86 -5.75 27.10
N LYS A 296 -6.53 -5.70 27.01
CA LYS A 296 -5.60 -5.33 28.10
C LYS A 296 -5.09 -3.92 27.94
N HIS A 297 -4.82 -3.50 26.71
CA HIS A 297 -4.33 -2.17 26.40
C HIS A 297 -5.34 -1.45 25.52
N VAL A 298 -5.93 -0.37 26.04
CA VAL A 298 -6.83 0.49 25.29
C VAL A 298 -6.20 1.85 25.11
N THR A 299 -6.08 2.28 23.86
CA THR A 299 -5.66 3.64 23.52
C THR A 299 -6.83 4.39 22.91
N LEU A 300 -7.12 5.59 23.43
CA LEU A 300 -8.09 6.49 22.86
C LEU A 300 -7.34 7.68 22.27
N VAL A 301 -7.41 7.81 20.95
CA VAL A 301 -6.74 8.89 20.21
C VAL A 301 -7.73 10.02 20.00
N ASN A 302 -7.35 11.20 20.48
CA ASN A 302 -8.18 12.38 20.39
C ASN A 302 -7.93 13.16 19.09
N ASN A 303 -8.89 13.10 18.18
CA ASN A 303 -8.90 13.88 16.95
C ASN A 303 -9.98 15.01 16.96
N GLY A 304 -10.57 15.37 18.12
CA GLY A 304 -11.73 16.29 18.18
C GLY A 304 -12.01 16.98 19.53
N GLN A 305 -13.16 17.67 19.62
CA GLN A 305 -13.58 18.40 20.84
C GLN A 305 -14.04 17.43 21.94
N ARG A 306 -13.66 17.74 23.19
CA ARG A 306 -13.83 16.97 24.44
C ARG A 306 -15.28 16.82 24.93
N ASN A 307 -16.23 16.45 24.07
CA ASN A 307 -17.66 16.42 24.44
C ASN A 307 -18.19 15.04 24.88
N ILE A 308 -17.41 13.97 24.74
CA ILE A 308 -17.75 12.71 25.41
C ILE A 308 -16.91 12.68 26.68
N MET A 309 -17.52 12.91 27.84
CA MET A 309 -16.96 12.38 29.08
C MET A 309 -16.87 10.86 28.91
N LEU A 310 -15.77 10.23 29.32
CA LEU A 310 -15.71 8.77 29.48
C LEU A 310 -16.90 8.37 30.36
N THR A 311 -18.00 7.95 29.74
CA THR A 311 -19.19 7.58 30.49
C THR A 311 -18.88 6.29 31.21
N LYS A 312 -19.45 6.12 32.40
CA LYS A 312 -19.35 4.86 33.15
C LYS A 312 -19.74 3.66 32.26
N ASP A 313 -20.66 3.88 31.33
CA ASP A 313 -21.13 2.88 30.37
C ASP A 313 -20.04 2.43 29.39
N LEU A 314 -19.15 3.33 28.95
CA LEU A 314 -18.05 2.98 28.06
C LEU A 314 -16.98 2.16 28.81
N MET A 315 -16.70 2.53 30.07
CA MET A 315 -15.76 1.78 30.91
C MET A 315 -16.22 0.35 31.21
N GLN A 316 -17.53 0.11 31.32
CA GLN A 316 -18.07 -1.25 31.47
C GLN A 316 -17.79 -2.16 30.27
N LYS A 317 -17.49 -1.60 29.09
CA LYS A 317 -17.17 -2.39 27.89
C LYS A 317 -15.74 -2.92 27.89
N TRP A 318 -14.91 -2.49 28.84
CA TRP A 318 -13.50 -2.85 28.94
C TRP A 318 -13.16 -3.41 30.33
N PRO A 319 -13.74 -4.55 30.73
CA PRO A 319 -13.68 -5.03 32.11
C PRO A 319 -12.28 -5.43 32.58
N ASN A 320 -11.38 -5.82 31.66
CA ASN A 320 -10.07 -6.41 31.98
C ASN A 320 -8.88 -5.52 31.54
N VAL A 321 -9.09 -4.22 31.36
CA VAL A 321 -8.03 -3.31 30.91
C VAL A 321 -6.98 -3.09 31.99
N GLU A 322 -5.73 -3.37 31.62
CA GLU A 322 -4.53 -3.13 32.42
C GLU A 322 -3.96 -1.72 32.17
N THR A 323 -4.08 -1.20 30.96
CA THR A 323 -3.57 0.14 30.59
C THR A 323 -4.56 0.89 29.71
N LEU A 324 -5.02 2.05 30.18
CA LEU A 324 -5.82 3.00 29.40
C LEU A 324 -4.96 4.23 29.09
N THR A 325 -4.64 4.45 27.82
CA THR A 325 -3.90 5.63 27.35
C THR A 325 -4.86 6.56 26.61
N ILE A 326 -4.85 7.85 26.96
CA ILE A 326 -5.62 8.88 26.27
C ILE A 326 -4.60 9.84 25.64
N ARG A 327 -4.57 9.93 24.32
CA ARG A 327 -3.61 10.73 23.55
C ARG A 327 -4.27 11.90 22.87
#